data_AF-A0A934WME2-F1
#
_entry.id   AF-A0A934WME2-F1
#
_cell.length_a   1.000
_cell.length_b   1.000
_cell.length_c   1.000
_cell.angle_alpha   90.00
_cell.angle_beta   90.00
_cell.angle_gamma   90.00
#
_symmetry.space_group_name_H-M   'P 1'
#
loop_
_entity.id
_entity.type
_entity.pdbx_description
1 polymer ?
#
loop_
_entity_poly.entity_id
_entity_poly.type
_entity_poly.pdbx_seq_one_letter_code
_entity_poly.pdbx_strand_id
1 'polypeptide(L)'
;MDARALTNLLLDAEALADYAARHGSLPPDCRVFELLGQAQALHAAGKQSQLAVDLSHEIDALAKAIQPVSVFRLTWRRRLYTVFSRTVTAAAPFVIGLLTLLLTFYLAFQSSQLHQADMALRSYYEWVGQQPREKLFAAFKLYRYERVLNVTTPPLAQLDEYQKLVEDAQQLANKGAAIQGMLQSASALQYVPHFVEEIGPRPVRSFFLKLNAVGPVPDELPTGAVPQLDASRAAPGALPGSPGALQGTHCKAEPPPPAAPLKAVAVRSAAKTVDLADSYEEGWACFLERIKLDPRQLSYSQWPVIYDTQIKINMLVTWLLPGLYGLLGACVYVMRRLILTRHALPGNGSALNALSLLLRIALGGLAGIIIGWFWVPGAGTAGSLSQISSIPFGIAFLAGFSIETLFSLLDKLNHNLLNPGDEPPPPEPKKA
;
A
#
# COMPACT_ATOMS: atom_id res chain seq x y z
N MET A 1 39.94 -38.45 29.98
CA MET A 1 38.74 -37.86 29.34
C MET A 1 39.20 -37.04 28.15
N ASP A 2 38.51 -37.12 27.01
CA ASP A 2 38.83 -36.26 25.86
C ASP A 2 38.55 -34.80 26.17
N ALA A 3 39.32 -33.87 25.60
CA ALA A 3 39.12 -32.43 25.80
C ALA A 3 37.67 -32.00 25.49
N ARG A 4 37.05 -32.59 24.45
CA ARG A 4 35.64 -32.36 24.10
C ARG A 4 34.66 -32.84 25.16
N ALA A 5 34.95 -33.98 25.80
CA ALA A 5 34.10 -34.52 26.86
C ALA A 5 34.11 -33.59 28.08
N LEU A 6 35.28 -33.02 28.42
CA LEU A 6 35.40 -32.06 29.51
C LEU A 6 34.65 -30.76 29.21
N THR A 7 34.73 -30.24 27.97
CA THR A 7 33.99 -29.04 27.58
C THR A 7 32.47 -29.24 27.67
N ASN A 8 31.97 -30.42 27.26
CA ASN A 8 30.55 -30.75 27.41
C ASN A 8 30.15 -30.84 28.89
N LEU A 9 30.98 -31.49 29.72
CA LEU A 9 30.73 -31.63 31.15
C LEU A 9 30.69 -30.27 31.87
N LEU A 10 31.57 -29.33 31.49
CA LEU A 10 31.54 -27.95 31.98
C LEU A 10 30.27 -27.20 31.58
N LEU A 11 29.82 -27.34 30.33
CA LEU A 11 28.58 -26.73 29.84
C LEU A 11 27.34 -27.27 30.55
N ASP A 12 27.32 -28.58 30.80
CA ASP A 12 26.25 -29.27 31.50
C ASP A 12 26.21 -28.84 32.97
N ALA A 13 27.37 -28.79 33.65
CA ALA A 13 27.51 -28.31 35.01
C ALA A 13 27.03 -26.85 35.17
N GLU A 14 27.45 -25.97 34.28
CA GLU A 14 27.06 -24.55 34.30
C GLU A 14 25.55 -24.39 34.09
N ALA A 15 24.96 -25.13 33.14
CA ALA A 15 23.52 -25.06 32.87
C ALA A 15 22.69 -25.56 34.07
N LEU A 16 23.15 -26.64 34.71
CA LEU A 16 22.53 -27.19 35.91
C LEU A 16 22.65 -26.25 37.11
N ALA A 17 23.84 -25.68 37.33
CA ALA A 17 24.10 -24.76 38.43
C ALA A 17 23.28 -23.46 38.30
N ASP A 18 23.20 -22.87 37.09
CA ASP A 18 22.37 -21.68 36.84
C ASP A 18 20.87 -21.99 37.04
N TYR A 19 20.41 -23.16 36.59
CA TYR A 19 19.03 -23.59 36.81
C TYR A 19 18.72 -23.76 38.30
N ALA A 20 19.59 -24.48 39.04
CA ALA A 20 19.43 -24.70 40.47
C ALA A 20 19.41 -23.39 41.26
N ALA A 21 20.31 -22.46 40.92
CA ALA A 21 20.42 -21.17 41.60
C ALA A 21 19.15 -20.32 41.41
N ARG A 22 18.62 -20.28 40.18
CA ARG A 22 17.38 -19.55 39.87
C ARG A 22 16.15 -20.12 40.55
N HIS A 23 16.17 -21.40 40.91
CA HIS A 23 15.02 -22.09 41.51
C HIS A 23 15.20 -22.32 43.02
N GLY A 24 16.24 -21.74 43.64
CA GLY A 24 16.52 -21.92 45.06
C GLY A 24 16.74 -23.39 45.46
N SER A 25 17.12 -24.23 44.51
CA SER A 25 17.29 -25.68 44.69
C SER A 25 18.76 -26.07 44.86
N LEU A 26 19.62 -25.12 45.28
CA LEU A 26 21.02 -25.39 45.55
C LEU A 26 21.15 -26.09 46.91
N PRO A 27 21.78 -27.28 46.97
CA PRO A 27 22.16 -27.87 48.24
C PRO A 27 23.10 -26.92 49.01
N PRO A 28 22.97 -26.80 50.34
CA PRO A 28 23.82 -25.90 51.14
C PRO A 28 25.31 -26.23 51.05
N ASP A 29 25.65 -27.51 50.81
CA ASP A 29 27.03 -28.00 50.73
C ASP A 29 27.55 -28.11 49.28
N CYS A 30 26.82 -27.55 48.31
CA CYS A 30 27.14 -27.70 46.90
C CYS A 30 28.42 -26.94 46.52
N ARG A 31 29.43 -27.67 46.03
CA ARG A 31 30.73 -27.09 45.59
C ARG A 31 30.81 -26.86 44.08
N VAL A 32 29.69 -26.96 43.36
CA VAL A 32 29.67 -26.93 41.89
C VAL A 32 30.29 -25.66 41.29
N PHE A 33 30.09 -24.49 41.91
CA PHE A 33 30.66 -23.22 41.43
C PHE A 33 32.18 -23.12 41.67
N GLU A 34 32.65 -23.65 42.80
CA GLU A 34 34.08 -23.72 43.13
C GLU A 34 34.81 -24.65 42.14
N LEU A 35 34.24 -25.85 41.93
CA LEU A 35 34.78 -26.83 40.98
C LEU A 35 34.70 -26.35 39.53
N LEU A 36 33.64 -25.64 39.14
CA LEU A 36 33.53 -25.01 37.82
C LEU A 36 34.66 -24.00 37.58
N GLY A 37 34.96 -23.15 38.55
CA GLY A 37 36.06 -22.18 38.47
C GLY A 37 37.43 -22.86 38.36
N GLN A 38 37.68 -23.88 39.19
CA GLN A 38 38.92 -24.66 39.16
C GLN A 38 39.08 -25.44 37.84
N ALA A 39 38.00 -26.03 37.35
CA ALA A 39 37.99 -26.80 36.10
C ALA A 39 38.21 -25.90 34.87
N GLN A 40 37.67 -24.69 34.85
CA GLN A 40 37.94 -23.71 33.79
C GLN A 40 39.41 -23.26 33.79
N ALA A 41 39.98 -22.98 34.97
CA ALA A 41 41.39 -22.61 35.09
C ALA A 41 42.34 -23.75 34.66
N LEU A 42 42.04 -24.99 35.02
CA LEU A 42 42.83 -26.17 34.64
C LEU A 42 42.65 -26.57 33.18
N HIS A 43 41.47 -26.35 32.61
CA HIS A 43 41.24 -26.58 31.17
C HIS A 43 42.16 -25.70 30.33
N ALA A 44 42.38 -24.44 30.73
CA ALA A 44 43.36 -23.56 30.10
C ALA A 44 44.81 -24.05 30.24
N ALA A 45 45.12 -24.81 31.31
CA ALA A 45 46.45 -25.36 31.59
C ALA A 45 46.70 -26.78 31.06
N GLY A 46 45.71 -27.44 30.44
CA GLY A 46 45.85 -28.77 29.84
C GLY A 46 45.96 -29.97 30.81
N LYS A 47 45.72 -29.80 32.12
CA LYS A 47 45.74 -30.90 33.13
C LYS A 47 44.30 -31.32 33.48
N GLN A 48 43.95 -32.61 33.38
CA GLN A 48 42.52 -33.01 33.24
C GLN A 48 42.00 -34.20 34.07
N SER A 49 42.77 -34.93 34.88
CA SER A 49 42.31 -36.26 35.33
C SER A 49 41.40 -36.31 36.57
N GLN A 50 41.73 -35.65 37.67
CA GLN A 50 41.00 -35.82 38.94
C GLN A 50 39.78 -34.90 39.06
N LEU A 51 39.94 -33.62 38.71
CA LEU A 51 38.91 -32.61 38.90
C LEU A 51 37.64 -32.84 38.05
N ALA A 52 37.78 -33.54 36.92
CA ALA A 52 36.66 -33.94 36.09
C ALA A 52 35.77 -34.98 36.77
N VAL A 53 36.36 -35.87 37.58
CA VAL A 53 35.64 -36.90 38.33
C VAL A 53 34.88 -36.25 39.48
N ASP A 54 35.52 -35.36 40.23
CA ASP A 54 34.88 -34.61 41.32
C ASP A 54 33.71 -33.77 40.80
N LEU A 55 33.91 -33.07 39.68
CA LEU A 55 32.86 -32.28 39.04
C LEU A 55 31.70 -33.17 38.56
N SER A 56 31.97 -34.36 38.01
CA SER A 56 30.91 -35.29 37.60
C SER A 56 30.06 -35.78 38.78
N HIS A 57 30.68 -36.05 39.94
CA HIS A 57 29.96 -36.44 41.14
C HIS A 57 29.06 -35.32 41.69
N GLU A 58 29.54 -34.08 41.70
CA GLU A 58 28.73 -32.92 42.10
C GLU A 58 27.58 -32.67 41.12
N ILE A 59 27.80 -32.82 39.81
CA ILE A 59 26.74 -32.73 38.79
C ILE A 59 25.64 -33.77 39.07
N ASP A 60 26.02 -35.03 39.36
CA ASP A 60 25.06 -36.10 39.65
C ASP A 60 24.27 -35.84 40.93
N ALA A 61 24.93 -35.31 41.97
CA ALA A 61 24.27 -34.90 43.22
C ALA A 61 23.27 -33.76 42.95
N LEU A 62 23.66 -32.76 42.17
CA LEU A 62 22.80 -31.64 41.79
C LEU A 62 21.61 -32.10 40.93
N ALA A 63 21.86 -32.99 39.96
CA ALA A 63 20.82 -33.55 39.10
C ALA A 63 19.78 -34.34 39.88
N LYS A 64 20.18 -35.06 40.93
CA LYS A 64 19.25 -35.73 41.86
C LYS A 64 18.42 -34.74 42.67
N ALA A 65 19.02 -33.65 43.13
CA ALA A 65 18.33 -32.61 43.89
C ALA A 65 17.26 -31.86 43.06
N ILE A 66 17.42 -31.81 41.73
CA ILE A 66 16.57 -31.03 40.80
C ILE A 66 15.45 -31.90 40.16
N GLN A 67 15.29 -33.16 40.55
CA GLN A 67 14.21 -34.00 40.00
C GLN A 67 12.84 -33.33 40.19
N PRO A 68 12.02 -33.23 39.12
CA PRO A 68 11.97 -34.14 37.97
C PRO A 68 12.68 -33.68 36.67
N VAL A 69 13.48 -32.62 36.65
CA VAL A 69 14.03 -32.09 35.39
C VAL A 69 15.29 -32.85 34.95
N SER A 70 15.21 -33.59 33.84
CA SER A 70 16.38 -34.27 33.26
C SER A 70 17.39 -33.27 32.68
N VAL A 71 18.68 -33.47 32.96
CA VAL A 71 19.81 -32.69 32.40
C VAL A 71 19.74 -32.59 30.88
N PHE A 72 19.39 -33.70 30.22
CA PHE A 72 19.22 -33.76 28.76
C PHE A 72 18.22 -32.71 28.23
N ARG A 73 17.12 -32.45 28.93
CA ARG A 73 16.13 -31.43 28.51
C ARG A 73 16.68 -30.01 28.64
N LEU A 74 17.45 -29.71 29.69
CA LEU A 74 18.06 -28.40 29.90
C LEU A 74 19.13 -28.11 28.84
N THR A 75 20.00 -29.09 28.58
CA THR A 75 21.12 -28.95 27.64
C THR A 75 20.62 -28.94 26.19
N TRP A 76 19.63 -29.77 25.85
CA TRP A 76 18.98 -29.75 24.54
C TRP A 76 18.37 -28.39 24.23
N ARG A 77 17.65 -27.77 25.18
CA ARG A 77 17.07 -26.43 25.02
C ARG A 77 18.14 -25.35 24.81
N ARG A 78 19.23 -25.38 25.60
CA ARG A 78 20.36 -24.44 25.46
C ARG A 78 21.08 -24.62 24.12
N ARG A 79 21.28 -25.87 23.68
CA ARG A 79 21.92 -26.20 22.40
C ARG A 79 21.07 -25.77 21.21
N LEU A 80 19.76 -26.06 21.21
CA LEU A 80 18.85 -25.56 20.18
C LEU A 80 18.84 -24.03 20.14
N TYR A 81 18.76 -23.38 21.30
CA TYR A 81 18.75 -21.92 21.38
C TYR A 81 20.05 -21.29 20.87
N THR A 82 21.21 -21.86 21.18
CA THR A 82 22.52 -21.33 20.73
C THR A 82 22.76 -21.56 19.24
N VAL A 83 22.36 -22.72 18.70
CA VAL A 83 22.42 -22.98 17.25
C VAL A 83 21.46 -22.03 16.53
N PHE A 84 20.22 -21.94 17.00
CA PHE A 84 19.20 -21.07 16.42
C PHE A 84 19.63 -19.59 16.48
N SER A 85 20.11 -19.10 17.62
CA SER A 85 20.53 -17.71 17.77
C SER A 85 21.74 -17.38 16.89
N ARG A 86 22.70 -18.31 16.74
CA ARG A 86 23.82 -18.14 15.79
C ARG A 86 23.33 -18.07 14.36
N THR A 87 22.43 -18.97 13.95
CA THR A 87 21.86 -18.96 12.60
C THR A 87 21.05 -17.69 12.34
N VAL A 88 20.23 -17.25 13.29
CA VAL A 88 19.44 -16.02 13.19
C VAL A 88 20.33 -14.80 13.11
N THR A 89 21.38 -14.74 13.94
CA THR A 89 22.33 -13.61 13.92
C THR A 89 23.11 -13.55 12.61
N ALA A 90 23.51 -14.70 12.06
CA ALA A 90 24.18 -14.78 10.77
C ALA A 90 23.23 -14.47 9.59
N ALA A 91 21.97 -14.88 9.69
CA ALA A 91 20.95 -14.66 8.65
C ALA A 91 20.34 -13.25 8.70
N ALA A 92 20.33 -12.58 9.85
CA ALA A 92 19.73 -11.26 10.05
C ALA A 92 20.08 -10.22 8.98
N PRO A 93 21.35 -9.99 8.60
CA PRO A 93 21.67 -9.01 7.56
C PRO A 93 21.09 -9.40 6.18
N PHE A 94 21.04 -10.69 5.86
CA PHE A 94 20.43 -11.18 4.62
C PHE A 94 18.91 -11.01 4.64
N VAL A 95 18.26 -11.32 5.76
CA VAL A 95 16.81 -11.15 5.93
C VAL A 95 16.44 -9.67 5.83
N ILE A 96 17.19 -8.78 6.48
CA ILE A 96 16.96 -7.33 6.42
C ILE A 96 17.26 -6.80 5.02
N GLY A 97 18.31 -7.29 4.35
CA GLY A 97 18.60 -6.96 2.96
C GLY A 97 17.49 -7.37 2.00
N LEU A 98 16.98 -8.59 2.14
CA LEU A 98 15.84 -9.07 1.37
C LEU A 98 14.60 -8.22 1.64
N LEU A 99 14.32 -7.90 2.91
CA LEU A 99 13.22 -7.02 3.28
C LEU A 99 13.35 -5.63 2.65
N THR A 100 14.54 -5.03 2.65
CA THR A 100 14.77 -3.73 1.98
C THR A 100 14.56 -3.79 0.47
N LEU A 101 14.95 -4.89 -0.17
CA LEU A 101 14.75 -5.08 -1.61
C LEU A 101 13.25 -5.21 -1.92
N LEU A 102 12.54 -6.07 -1.17
CA LEU A 102 11.09 -6.24 -1.31
C LEU A 102 10.34 -4.92 -1.07
N LEU A 103 10.76 -4.14 -0.08
CA LEU A 103 10.18 -2.85 0.22
C LEU A 103 10.44 -1.82 -0.89
N THR A 104 11.66 -1.77 -1.44
CA THR A 104 12.00 -0.90 -2.56
C THR A 104 11.18 -1.26 -3.80
N PHE A 105 11.06 -2.55 -4.08
CA PHE A 105 10.25 -3.04 -5.19
C PHE A 105 8.77 -2.71 -4.99
N TYR A 106 8.25 -2.87 -3.77
CA TYR A 106 6.88 -2.49 -3.43
C TYR A 106 6.63 -0.98 -3.56
N LEU A 107 7.59 -0.15 -3.14
CA LEU A 107 7.54 1.30 -3.33
C LEU A 107 7.52 1.69 -4.82
N ALA A 108 8.33 1.04 -5.65
CA ALA A 108 8.32 1.27 -7.09
C ALA A 108 6.96 0.89 -7.71
N PHE A 109 6.37 -0.23 -7.28
CA PHE A 109 5.04 -0.64 -7.70
C PHE A 109 3.97 0.38 -7.28
N GLN A 110 3.96 0.81 -6.02
CA GLN A 110 2.98 1.79 -5.52
C GLN A 110 3.13 3.15 -6.21
N SER A 111 4.38 3.58 -6.49
CA SER A 111 4.66 4.80 -7.26
C SER A 111 4.11 4.72 -8.69
N SER A 112 4.26 3.57 -9.35
CA SER A 112 3.69 3.34 -10.69
C SER A 112 2.16 3.40 -10.70
N GLN A 113 1.51 2.77 -9.71
CA GLN A 113 0.05 2.81 -9.55
C GLN A 113 -0.47 4.24 -9.30
N LEU A 114 0.24 4.98 -8.43
CA LEU A 114 -0.08 6.37 -8.15
C LEU A 114 0.03 7.24 -9.40
N HIS A 115 1.07 7.03 -10.21
CA HIS A 115 1.25 7.77 -11.46
C HIS A 115 0.14 7.48 -12.48
N GLN A 116 -0.29 6.22 -12.61
CA GLN A 116 -1.41 5.86 -13.48
C GLN A 116 -2.72 6.53 -13.04
N ALA A 117 -3.00 6.53 -11.74
CA ALA A 117 -4.21 7.15 -11.19
C ALA A 117 -4.22 8.68 -11.35
N ASP A 118 -3.08 9.33 -11.13
CA ASP A 118 -2.91 10.77 -11.34
C ASP A 118 -3.03 11.16 -12.83
N MET A 119 -2.43 10.39 -13.74
CA MET A 119 -2.61 10.59 -15.19
C MET A 119 -4.07 10.44 -15.61
N ALA A 120 -4.79 9.43 -15.09
CA ALA A 120 -6.21 9.24 -15.37
C ALA A 120 -7.05 10.43 -14.89
N LEU A 121 -6.83 10.91 -13.66
CA LEU A 121 -7.54 12.08 -13.13
C LEU A 121 -7.26 13.36 -13.92
N ARG A 122 -6.00 13.62 -14.31
CA ARG A 122 -5.67 14.79 -15.13
C ARG A 122 -6.34 14.74 -16.48
N SER A 123 -6.30 13.58 -17.15
CA SER A 123 -6.97 13.39 -18.43
C SER A 123 -8.48 13.61 -18.32
N TYR A 124 -9.08 13.21 -17.20
CA TYR A 124 -10.48 13.47 -16.88
C TYR A 124 -10.76 14.97 -16.70
N TYR A 125 -9.97 15.69 -15.90
CA TYR A 125 -10.18 17.13 -15.70
C TYR A 125 -10.00 17.93 -16.98
N GLU A 126 -9.02 17.58 -17.82
CA GLU A 126 -8.83 18.18 -19.14
C GLU A 126 -10.05 17.93 -20.03
N TRP A 127 -10.58 16.70 -20.03
CA TRP A 127 -11.79 16.34 -20.78
C TRP A 127 -13.03 17.07 -20.28
N VAL A 128 -13.23 17.19 -18.97
CA VAL A 128 -14.34 17.98 -18.39
C VAL A 128 -14.22 19.45 -18.77
N GLY A 129 -13.00 20.01 -18.76
CA GLY A 129 -12.74 21.39 -19.17
C GLY A 129 -13.09 21.69 -20.63
N GLN A 130 -13.15 20.67 -21.50
CA GLN A 130 -13.55 20.81 -22.90
C GLN A 130 -15.08 20.86 -23.10
N GLN A 131 -15.87 20.75 -22.02
CA GLN A 131 -17.34 20.86 -22.01
C GLN A 131 -18.03 20.02 -23.11
N PRO A 132 -17.81 18.70 -23.17
CA PRO A 132 -18.34 17.84 -24.25
C PRO A 132 -19.86 17.91 -24.36
N ARG A 133 -20.57 18.06 -23.24
CA ARG A 133 -22.02 18.23 -23.21
C ARG A 133 -22.50 19.51 -23.88
N GLU A 134 -21.79 20.61 -23.70
CA GLU A 134 -22.19 21.89 -24.28
C GLU A 134 -22.02 21.86 -25.80
N LYS A 135 -20.94 21.26 -26.29
CA LYS A 135 -20.73 21.03 -27.73
C LYS A 135 -21.81 20.12 -28.33
N LEU A 136 -22.13 19.03 -27.65
CA LEU A 136 -23.16 18.09 -28.09
C LEU A 136 -24.57 18.73 -28.06
N PHE A 137 -24.87 19.53 -27.03
CA PHE A 137 -26.12 20.29 -26.95
C PHE A 137 -26.19 21.38 -28.03
N ALA A 138 -25.08 22.05 -28.34
CA ALA A 138 -25.00 22.99 -29.45
C ALA A 138 -25.27 22.31 -30.80
N ALA A 139 -24.66 21.14 -31.04
CA ALA A 139 -24.92 20.33 -32.24
C ALA A 139 -26.40 19.91 -32.34
N PHE A 140 -27.00 19.47 -31.22
CA PHE A 140 -28.41 19.12 -31.17
C PHE A 140 -29.33 20.33 -31.39
N LYS A 141 -28.95 21.50 -30.89
CA LYS A 141 -29.70 22.75 -31.09
C LYS A 141 -29.71 23.12 -32.57
N LEU A 142 -28.57 23.07 -33.26
CA LEU A 142 -28.47 23.28 -34.71
C LEU A 142 -29.32 22.26 -35.49
N TYR A 143 -29.26 20.98 -35.08
CA TYR A 143 -30.06 19.91 -35.67
C TYR A 143 -31.58 20.16 -35.56
N ARG A 144 -32.07 20.49 -34.34
CA ARG A 144 -33.52 20.57 -34.05
C ARG A 144 -34.14 21.91 -34.43
N TYR A 145 -33.48 23.03 -34.16
CA TYR A 145 -34.09 24.36 -34.29
C TYR A 145 -33.76 25.04 -35.60
N GLU A 146 -32.54 24.87 -36.12
CA GLU A 146 -32.11 25.53 -37.35
C GLU A 146 -32.38 24.69 -38.60
N ARG A 147 -32.79 23.42 -38.41
CA ARG A 147 -33.11 22.48 -39.49
C ARG A 147 -32.01 22.42 -40.54
N VAL A 148 -30.75 22.49 -40.12
CA VAL A 148 -29.58 22.52 -41.02
C VAL A 148 -29.64 21.38 -42.05
N LEU A 149 -30.27 20.25 -41.72
CA LEU A 149 -30.42 19.09 -42.60
C LEU A 149 -31.69 19.07 -43.48
N ASN A 150 -32.68 19.93 -43.24
CA ASN A 150 -33.98 19.88 -43.91
C ASN A 150 -34.34 21.14 -44.72
N VAL A 151 -33.43 22.12 -44.77
CA VAL A 151 -33.54 23.25 -45.70
C VAL A 151 -33.05 22.80 -47.07
N THR A 152 -33.76 23.14 -48.15
CA THR A 152 -33.39 22.78 -49.53
C THR A 152 -32.03 23.35 -49.97
N THR A 153 -31.55 24.39 -49.29
CA THR A 153 -30.23 25.01 -49.45
C THR A 153 -29.78 25.66 -48.12
N PRO A 154 -29.26 24.90 -47.14
CA PRO A 154 -28.68 25.52 -45.94
C PRO A 154 -27.44 26.33 -46.36
N PRO A 155 -27.15 27.46 -45.69
CA PRO A 155 -25.89 28.14 -45.91
C PRO A 155 -24.74 27.18 -45.57
N LEU A 156 -23.80 26.96 -46.51
CA LEU A 156 -22.69 26.00 -46.36
C LEU A 156 -21.98 26.12 -45.00
N ALA A 157 -21.79 27.36 -44.53
CA ALA A 157 -21.15 27.65 -43.27
C ALA A 157 -21.82 26.97 -42.05
N GLN A 158 -23.16 26.89 -42.01
CA GLN A 158 -23.87 26.24 -40.90
C GLN A 158 -23.74 24.71 -40.95
N LEU A 159 -23.68 24.14 -42.16
CA LEU A 159 -23.46 22.71 -42.33
C LEU A 159 -22.04 22.32 -41.89
N ASP A 160 -21.03 23.12 -42.25
CA ASP A 160 -19.64 22.92 -41.85
C ASP A 160 -19.49 23.05 -40.32
N GLU A 161 -20.14 24.05 -39.71
CA GLU A 161 -20.13 24.23 -38.25
C GLU A 161 -20.80 23.05 -37.54
N TYR A 162 -21.95 22.58 -38.04
CA TYR A 162 -22.63 21.40 -37.50
C TYR A 162 -21.75 20.15 -37.60
N GLN A 163 -21.15 19.89 -38.76
CA GLN A 163 -20.27 18.73 -38.96
C GLN A 163 -19.08 18.78 -38.00
N LYS A 164 -18.44 19.94 -37.88
CA LYS A 164 -17.33 20.14 -36.93
C LYS A 164 -17.74 19.88 -35.49
N LEU A 165 -18.91 20.36 -35.06
CA LEU A 165 -19.40 20.12 -33.70
C LEU A 165 -19.72 18.64 -33.45
N VAL A 166 -20.25 17.93 -34.45
CA VAL A 166 -20.51 16.48 -34.35
C VAL A 166 -19.22 15.70 -34.29
N GLU A 167 -18.23 16.00 -35.13
CA GLU A 167 -16.91 15.37 -35.12
C GLU A 167 -16.18 15.62 -33.79
N ASP A 168 -16.16 16.87 -33.32
CA ASP A 168 -15.60 17.24 -32.02
C ASP A 168 -16.28 16.44 -30.89
N ALA A 169 -17.62 16.37 -30.90
CA ALA A 169 -18.38 15.67 -29.87
C ALA A 169 -18.12 14.15 -29.89
N GLN A 170 -18.02 13.55 -31.08
CA GLN A 170 -17.65 12.14 -31.23
C GLN A 170 -16.23 11.86 -30.73
N GLN A 171 -15.27 12.72 -31.09
CA GLN A 171 -13.89 12.59 -30.62
C GLN A 171 -13.82 12.70 -29.09
N LEU A 172 -14.56 13.64 -28.50
CA LEU A 172 -14.64 13.81 -27.05
C LEU A 172 -15.33 12.63 -26.36
N ALA A 173 -16.37 12.05 -26.96
CA ALA A 173 -17.05 10.87 -26.41
C ALA A 173 -16.12 9.65 -26.40
N ASN A 174 -15.40 9.42 -27.51
CA ASN A 174 -14.40 8.35 -27.60
C ASN A 174 -13.26 8.56 -26.59
N LYS A 175 -12.78 9.81 -26.44
CA LYS A 175 -11.80 10.17 -25.40
C LYS A 175 -12.35 9.89 -24.00
N GLY A 176 -13.61 10.24 -23.74
CA GLY A 176 -14.30 9.97 -22.47
C GLY A 176 -14.38 8.48 -22.14
N ALA A 177 -14.71 7.63 -23.12
CA ALA A 177 -14.73 6.18 -22.93
C ALA A 177 -13.35 5.61 -22.61
N ALA A 178 -12.29 6.09 -23.28
CA ALA A 178 -10.91 5.69 -22.97
C ALA A 178 -10.49 6.13 -21.56
N ILE A 179 -10.83 7.35 -21.16
CA ILE A 179 -10.58 7.87 -19.81
C ILE A 179 -11.32 7.05 -18.76
N GLN A 180 -12.56 6.66 -19.04
CA GLN A 180 -13.33 5.80 -18.16
C GLN A 180 -12.66 4.45 -17.94
N GLY A 181 -12.12 3.83 -19.00
CA GLY A 181 -11.34 2.61 -18.88
C GLY A 181 -10.10 2.80 -18.00
N MET A 182 -9.39 3.92 -18.16
CA MET A 182 -8.23 4.26 -17.32
C MET A 182 -8.66 4.46 -15.85
N LEU A 183 -9.72 5.22 -15.58
CA LEU A 183 -10.24 5.44 -14.23
C LEU A 183 -10.71 4.15 -13.57
N GLN A 184 -11.41 3.29 -14.30
CA GLN A 184 -11.84 1.98 -13.79
C GLN A 184 -10.63 1.12 -13.43
N SER A 185 -9.62 1.04 -14.31
CA SER A 185 -8.39 0.30 -14.03
C SER A 185 -7.60 0.88 -12.84
N ALA A 186 -7.57 2.22 -12.70
CA ALA A 186 -6.90 2.91 -11.61
C ALA A 186 -7.66 2.80 -10.28
N SER A 187 -8.99 2.72 -10.32
CA SER A 187 -9.84 2.56 -9.13
C SER A 187 -9.70 1.17 -8.50
N ALA A 188 -9.44 0.14 -9.31
CA ALA A 188 -9.19 -1.21 -8.82
C ALA A 188 -7.98 -1.22 -7.87
N LEU A 189 -8.21 -1.57 -6.60
CA LEU A 189 -7.17 -1.67 -5.58
C LEU A 189 -6.36 -2.93 -5.80
N GLN A 190 -5.27 -2.82 -6.56
CA GLN A 190 -4.24 -3.86 -6.58
C GLN A 190 -3.27 -3.61 -5.42
N TYR A 191 -3.49 -4.29 -4.30
CA TYR A 191 -2.54 -4.26 -3.19
C TYR A 191 -1.26 -5.03 -3.53
N VAL A 192 -1.38 -6.02 -4.41
CA VAL A 192 -0.29 -6.91 -4.77
C VAL A 192 -0.06 -6.89 -6.28
N PRO A 193 1.20 -6.80 -6.72
CA PRO A 193 1.52 -6.79 -8.14
C PRO A 193 1.17 -8.11 -8.82
N HIS A 194 0.72 -8.01 -10.08
CA HIS A 194 0.14 -9.11 -10.83
C HIS A 194 1.06 -10.32 -10.99
N PHE A 195 2.38 -10.12 -11.06
CA PHE A 195 3.35 -11.22 -11.17
C PHE A 195 3.33 -12.16 -9.95
N VAL A 196 2.95 -11.66 -8.76
CA VAL A 196 2.85 -12.51 -7.56
C VAL A 196 1.65 -13.45 -7.68
N GLU A 197 0.58 -13.02 -8.35
CA GLU A 197 -0.56 -13.89 -8.64
C GLU A 197 -0.22 -14.95 -9.68
N GLU A 198 0.61 -14.61 -10.66
CA GLU A 198 0.98 -15.50 -11.75
C GLU A 198 2.04 -16.54 -11.34
N ILE A 199 3.07 -16.10 -10.61
CA ILE A 199 4.27 -16.90 -10.30
C ILE A 199 4.22 -17.48 -8.87
N GLY A 200 3.31 -16.99 -8.01
CA GLY A 200 3.25 -17.36 -6.60
C GLY A 200 2.83 -18.82 -6.32
N PRO A 201 3.29 -19.42 -5.19
CA PRO A 201 2.80 -20.72 -4.76
C PRO A 201 1.28 -20.70 -4.59
N ARG A 202 0.59 -21.82 -4.90
CA ARG A 202 -0.88 -21.95 -4.81
C ARG A 202 -1.54 -21.34 -3.55
N PRO A 203 -1.06 -21.59 -2.31
CA PRO A 203 -1.69 -21.00 -1.12
C PRO A 203 -1.59 -19.46 -1.13
N VAL A 204 -0.43 -18.93 -1.54
CA VAL A 204 -0.16 -17.49 -1.62
C VAL A 204 -1.01 -16.83 -2.70
N ARG A 205 -1.13 -17.46 -3.87
CA ARG A 205 -2.02 -17.01 -4.96
C ARG A 205 -3.47 -16.91 -4.50
N SER A 206 -3.99 -17.94 -3.83
CA SER A 206 -5.39 -17.92 -3.36
C SER A 206 -5.66 -16.84 -2.32
N PHE A 207 -4.68 -16.54 -1.47
CA PHE A 207 -4.76 -15.47 -0.48
C PHE A 207 -4.77 -14.10 -1.15
N PHE A 208 -3.88 -13.87 -2.13
CA PHE A 208 -3.82 -12.58 -2.83
C PHE A 208 -4.98 -12.35 -3.77
N LEU A 209 -5.49 -13.38 -4.44
CA LEU A 209 -6.74 -13.27 -5.20
C LEU A 209 -7.89 -12.84 -4.29
N LYS A 210 -7.98 -13.39 -3.08
CA LYS A 210 -9.00 -12.96 -2.11
C LYS A 210 -8.79 -11.51 -1.67
N LEU A 211 -7.56 -11.06 -1.46
CA LEU A 211 -7.27 -9.67 -1.07
C LEU A 211 -7.56 -8.66 -2.18
N ASN A 212 -7.22 -8.99 -3.42
CA ASN A 212 -7.50 -8.13 -4.57
C ASN A 212 -8.98 -8.19 -5.00
N ALA A 213 -9.70 -9.27 -4.71
CA ALA A 213 -11.13 -9.42 -4.99
C ALA A 213 -12.07 -8.72 -3.98
N VAL A 214 -11.56 -8.08 -2.91
CA VAL A 214 -12.40 -7.34 -1.95
C VAL A 214 -12.84 -5.97 -2.49
N GLY A 215 -12.41 -5.58 -3.69
CA GLY A 215 -13.00 -4.43 -4.36
C GLY A 215 -14.49 -4.67 -4.62
N PRO A 216 -15.34 -3.62 -4.62
CA PRO A 216 -16.72 -3.76 -5.09
C PRO A 216 -16.63 -4.35 -6.49
N VAL A 217 -17.07 -5.60 -6.66
CA VAL A 217 -17.28 -6.15 -8.00
C VAL A 217 -18.27 -5.19 -8.61
N PRO A 218 -17.89 -4.37 -9.61
CA PRO A 218 -18.87 -3.54 -10.27
C PRO A 218 -19.92 -4.51 -10.78
N ASP A 219 -21.14 -4.45 -10.22
CA ASP A 219 -22.28 -5.23 -10.68
C ASP A 219 -22.21 -5.23 -12.19
N GLU A 220 -22.03 -6.41 -12.79
CA GLU A 220 -21.61 -6.60 -14.17
C GLU A 220 -22.36 -5.63 -15.08
N LEU A 221 -21.76 -4.46 -15.34
CA LEU A 221 -22.17 -3.67 -16.49
C LEU A 221 -21.82 -4.59 -17.64
N PRO A 222 -22.80 -4.98 -18.47
CA PRO A 222 -22.58 -5.96 -19.52
C PRO A 222 -21.40 -5.46 -20.32
N THR A 223 -20.29 -6.21 -20.24
CA THR A 223 -19.09 -6.05 -21.04
C THR A 223 -19.49 -6.40 -22.47
N GLY A 224 -20.26 -5.51 -23.09
CA GLY A 224 -20.28 -5.39 -24.53
C GLY A 224 -18.84 -5.12 -24.90
N ALA A 225 -18.17 -6.15 -25.42
CA ALA A 225 -16.86 -6.03 -26.03
C ALA A 225 -16.87 -4.74 -26.84
N VAL A 226 -16.01 -3.79 -26.47
CA VAL A 226 -15.68 -2.69 -27.36
C VAL A 226 -15.23 -3.39 -28.64
N PRO A 227 -15.97 -3.30 -29.76
CA PRO A 227 -15.50 -3.87 -30.99
C PRO A 227 -14.19 -3.15 -31.27
N GLN A 228 -13.06 -3.88 -31.23
CA GLN A 228 -11.90 -3.44 -31.96
C GLN A 228 -12.40 -3.20 -33.38
N LEU A 229 -12.38 -1.94 -33.78
CA LEU A 229 -12.84 -1.51 -35.08
C LEU A 229 -11.80 -1.98 -36.10
N ASP A 230 -11.75 -3.29 -36.36
CA ASP A 230 -11.11 -3.84 -37.53
C ASP A 230 -11.96 -3.42 -38.72
N ALA A 231 -11.57 -2.28 -39.30
CA ALA A 231 -12.08 -1.77 -40.56
C ALA A 231 -11.62 -2.68 -41.71
N SER A 232 -12.06 -3.93 -41.73
CA SER A 232 -12.09 -4.78 -42.92
C SER A 232 -12.86 -6.04 -42.66
N ARG A 233 -13.80 -6.31 -43.58
CA ARG A 233 -14.49 -7.58 -43.81
C ARG A 233 -15.83 -7.77 -43.09
N ALA A 234 -16.84 -7.08 -43.62
CA ALA A 234 -18.23 -7.50 -43.49
C ALA A 234 -18.47 -8.78 -44.33
N ALA A 235 -18.94 -9.84 -43.68
CA ALA A 235 -19.64 -10.95 -44.32
C ALA A 235 -20.95 -11.18 -43.54
N PRO A 236 -22.08 -11.48 -44.22
CA PRO A 236 -23.38 -11.61 -43.59
C PRO A 236 -23.63 -13.05 -43.14
N GLY A 237 -23.91 -13.24 -41.85
CA GLY A 237 -24.33 -14.53 -41.29
C GLY A 237 -24.94 -14.35 -39.92
N ALA A 238 -26.27 -14.48 -39.84
CA ALA A 238 -27.09 -14.20 -38.67
C ALA A 238 -26.92 -15.23 -37.54
N LEU A 239 -26.98 -14.76 -36.29
CA LEU A 239 -27.25 -15.57 -35.09
C LEU A 239 -28.48 -15.02 -34.36
N PRO A 240 -29.43 -15.86 -33.93
CA PRO A 240 -30.58 -15.44 -33.14
C PRO A 240 -30.34 -15.68 -31.64
N GLY A 241 -30.85 -14.77 -30.81
CA GLY A 241 -31.12 -15.05 -29.39
C GLY A 241 -30.30 -14.24 -28.39
N SER A 242 -30.54 -12.93 -28.32
CA SER A 242 -30.27 -12.14 -27.11
C SER A 242 -31.56 -11.40 -26.71
N PRO A 243 -32.08 -11.57 -25.49
CA PRO A 243 -33.31 -10.94 -25.06
C PRO A 243 -33.04 -9.46 -24.72
N GLY A 244 -33.68 -8.54 -25.45
CA GLY A 244 -33.81 -7.14 -25.04
C GLY A 244 -32.94 -6.12 -25.76
N ALA A 245 -32.42 -6.40 -26.97
CA ALA A 245 -31.97 -5.33 -27.85
C ALA A 245 -33.21 -4.55 -28.31
N LEU A 246 -33.36 -3.30 -27.83
CA LEU A 246 -34.29 -2.31 -28.35
C LEU A 246 -34.08 -2.22 -29.88
N GLN A 247 -34.92 -2.93 -30.64
CA GLN A 247 -34.89 -2.87 -32.10
C GLN A 247 -35.20 -1.43 -32.52
N GLY A 248 -34.29 -0.83 -33.29
CA GLY A 248 -34.27 0.56 -33.74
C GLY A 248 -35.40 0.91 -34.71
N THR A 249 -36.65 0.81 -34.27
CA THR A 249 -37.84 1.17 -35.04
C THR A 249 -38.58 2.40 -34.48
N HIS A 250 -38.04 3.07 -33.45
CA HIS A 250 -38.75 4.13 -32.73
C HIS A 250 -38.36 5.57 -33.11
N CYS A 251 -37.30 5.80 -33.89
CA CYS A 251 -37.10 7.08 -34.58
C CYS A 251 -38.09 7.23 -35.76
N LYS A 252 -39.40 7.10 -35.52
CA LYS A 252 -40.41 7.36 -36.55
C LYS A 252 -40.49 8.87 -36.79
N ALA A 253 -40.16 9.24 -38.03
CA ALA A 253 -40.43 10.49 -38.74
C ALA A 253 -40.67 11.73 -37.86
N GLU A 254 -39.63 12.55 -37.81
CA GLU A 254 -39.61 13.99 -37.58
C GLU A 254 -40.60 14.54 -36.53
N PRO A 255 -40.12 14.88 -35.30
CA PRO A 255 -40.99 15.51 -34.32
C PRO A 255 -41.62 16.77 -34.93
N PRO A 256 -42.92 17.02 -34.65
CA PRO A 256 -43.61 18.16 -35.23
C PRO A 256 -42.84 19.46 -34.92
N PRO A 257 -42.86 20.45 -35.84
CA PRO A 257 -42.19 21.73 -35.65
C PRO A 257 -42.48 22.28 -34.25
N PRO A 258 -41.51 22.85 -33.52
CA PRO A 258 -41.85 23.66 -32.36
C PRO A 258 -42.88 24.69 -32.81
N ALA A 259 -44.09 24.62 -32.26
CA ALA A 259 -45.15 25.54 -32.63
C ALA A 259 -44.62 26.98 -32.49
N ALA A 260 -44.82 27.79 -33.53
CA ALA A 260 -44.39 29.19 -33.57
C ALA A 260 -44.67 29.89 -32.22
N PRO A 261 -43.80 30.82 -31.76
CA PRO A 261 -43.86 31.38 -30.41
C PRO A 261 -45.29 31.81 -30.09
N LEU A 262 -45.94 31.01 -29.23
CA LEU A 262 -47.30 31.23 -28.80
C LEU A 262 -47.33 32.59 -28.11
N LYS A 263 -47.88 33.60 -28.79
CA LYS A 263 -48.22 34.89 -28.20
C LYS A 263 -48.93 34.63 -26.88
N ALA A 264 -48.47 35.27 -25.81
CA ALA A 264 -48.82 35.04 -24.42
C ALA A 264 -50.31 34.75 -24.19
N VAL A 265 -50.72 33.48 -24.24
CA VAL A 265 -52.00 33.03 -23.73
C VAL A 265 -51.74 32.48 -22.35
N ALA A 266 -52.13 33.29 -21.36
CA ALA A 266 -51.90 33.03 -19.96
C ALA A 266 -52.75 31.84 -19.47
N VAL A 267 -52.09 30.98 -18.69
CA VAL A 267 -52.68 30.05 -17.71
C VAL A 267 -53.50 28.87 -18.26
N ARG A 268 -52.84 27.70 -18.36
CA ARG A 268 -53.23 26.45 -17.67
C ARG A 268 -52.27 25.30 -18.01
N SER A 269 -51.98 24.50 -17.00
CA SER A 269 -51.54 23.10 -17.00
C SER A 269 -50.05 22.79 -16.84
N ALA A 270 -49.71 22.27 -15.65
CA ALA A 270 -48.53 21.45 -15.40
C ALA A 270 -48.53 20.12 -16.21
N ALA A 271 -49.64 19.78 -16.87
CA ALA A 271 -49.70 18.65 -17.80
C ALA A 271 -48.87 18.90 -19.08
N LYS A 272 -48.84 20.13 -19.61
CA LYS A 272 -48.06 20.46 -20.81
C LYS A 272 -46.54 20.46 -20.61
N THR A 273 -46.06 20.63 -19.38
CA THR A 273 -44.61 20.58 -19.10
C THR A 273 -44.06 19.16 -19.11
N VAL A 274 -44.90 18.16 -18.84
CA VAL A 274 -44.52 16.73 -18.93
C VAL A 274 -44.36 16.32 -20.39
N ASP A 275 -45.34 16.66 -21.25
CA ASP A 275 -45.29 16.34 -22.70
C ASP A 275 -44.06 16.95 -23.41
N LEU A 276 -43.56 18.10 -22.95
CA LEU A 276 -42.40 18.77 -23.54
C LEU A 276 -41.08 18.09 -23.15
N ALA A 277 -40.98 17.58 -21.92
CA ALA A 277 -39.80 16.86 -21.45
C ALA A 277 -39.66 15.52 -22.18
N ASP A 278 -40.76 14.77 -22.31
CA ASP A 278 -40.78 13.49 -23.03
C ASP A 278 -40.40 13.67 -24.51
N SER A 279 -40.95 14.70 -25.18
CA SER A 279 -40.57 15.05 -26.56
C SER A 279 -39.11 15.51 -26.71
N TYR A 280 -38.51 16.06 -25.65
CA TYR A 280 -37.10 16.43 -25.65
C TYR A 280 -36.22 15.18 -25.55
N GLU A 281 -36.53 14.27 -24.62
CA GLU A 281 -35.77 13.03 -24.41
C GLU A 281 -35.81 12.10 -25.62
N GLU A 282 -36.98 11.93 -26.25
CA GLU A 282 -37.11 11.15 -27.49
C GLU A 282 -36.29 11.75 -28.64
N GLY A 283 -36.36 13.07 -28.82
CA GLY A 283 -35.61 13.77 -29.85
C GLY A 283 -34.10 13.68 -29.63
N TRP A 284 -33.66 13.76 -28.37
CA TRP A 284 -32.26 13.61 -27.98
C TRP A 284 -31.75 12.19 -28.23
N ALA A 285 -32.49 11.16 -27.81
CA ALA A 285 -32.14 9.77 -28.07
C ALA A 285 -31.99 9.49 -29.57
N CYS A 286 -32.91 10.01 -30.37
CA CYS A 286 -32.87 9.86 -31.82
C CYS A 286 -31.68 10.58 -32.47
N PHE A 287 -31.33 11.77 -31.97
CA PHE A 287 -30.12 12.48 -32.41
C PHE A 287 -28.86 11.66 -32.12
N LEU A 288 -28.72 11.12 -30.90
CA LEU A 288 -27.59 10.28 -30.50
C LEU A 288 -27.45 9.03 -31.37
N GLU A 289 -28.55 8.33 -31.64
CA GLU A 289 -28.57 7.18 -32.54
C GLU A 289 -28.07 7.55 -33.95
N ARG A 290 -28.48 8.72 -34.45
CA ARG A 290 -28.10 9.19 -35.78
C ARG A 290 -26.63 9.56 -35.90
N ILE A 291 -26.03 10.11 -34.84
CA ILE A 291 -24.58 10.37 -34.78
C ILE A 291 -23.79 9.14 -34.27
N LYS A 292 -24.44 7.99 -34.10
CA LYS A 292 -23.84 6.72 -33.61
C LYS A 292 -23.11 6.86 -32.26
N LEU A 293 -23.63 7.70 -31.38
CA LEU A 293 -23.09 7.84 -30.02
C LEU A 293 -23.90 6.97 -29.05
N ASP A 294 -23.21 6.17 -28.25
CA ASP A 294 -23.86 5.43 -27.17
C ASP A 294 -24.20 6.41 -26.02
N PRO A 295 -25.48 6.58 -25.62
CA PRO A 295 -25.86 7.44 -24.50
C PRO A 295 -25.16 7.07 -23.19
N ARG A 296 -24.69 5.82 -23.03
CA ARG A 296 -23.93 5.40 -21.85
C ARG A 296 -22.59 6.13 -21.72
N GLN A 297 -21.95 6.48 -22.83
CA GLN A 297 -20.68 7.22 -22.83
C GLN A 297 -20.84 8.67 -22.36
N LEU A 298 -22.07 9.20 -22.39
CA LEU A 298 -22.42 10.56 -21.96
C LEU A 298 -22.92 10.65 -20.51
N SER A 299 -23.05 9.51 -19.82
CA SER A 299 -23.51 9.48 -18.44
C SER A 299 -22.43 10.02 -17.49
N TYR A 300 -22.75 11.08 -16.75
CA TYR A 300 -21.85 11.75 -15.80
C TYR A 300 -21.78 11.06 -14.43
N SER A 301 -22.40 9.90 -14.24
CA SER A 301 -22.39 9.21 -12.95
C SER A 301 -21.04 8.53 -12.64
N GLN A 302 -19.92 9.08 -13.11
CA GLN A 302 -18.57 8.65 -12.76
C GLN A 302 -18.09 9.22 -11.42
N TRP A 303 -18.88 10.10 -10.80
CA TRP A 303 -18.60 10.65 -9.47
C TRP A 303 -18.17 9.62 -8.42
N PRO A 304 -18.80 8.42 -8.32
CA PRO A 304 -18.34 7.39 -7.38
C PRO A 304 -16.90 6.93 -7.68
N VAL A 305 -16.58 6.65 -8.94
CA VAL A 305 -15.24 6.17 -9.36
C VAL A 305 -14.17 7.24 -9.11
N ILE A 306 -14.49 8.50 -9.38
CA ILE A 306 -13.58 9.62 -9.15
C ILE A 306 -13.32 9.80 -7.66
N TYR A 307 -14.38 9.77 -6.84
CA TYR A 307 -14.30 9.90 -5.39
C TYR A 307 -13.48 8.75 -4.78
N ASP A 308 -13.74 7.51 -5.20
CA ASP A 308 -12.98 6.33 -4.76
C ASP A 308 -11.51 6.42 -5.15
N THR A 309 -11.22 6.88 -6.37
CA THR A 309 -9.85 7.09 -6.85
C THR A 309 -9.13 8.17 -6.05
N GLN A 310 -9.79 9.28 -5.74
CA GLN A 310 -9.23 10.35 -4.93
C GLN A 310 -8.96 9.92 -3.48
N ILE A 311 -9.89 9.19 -2.85
CA ILE A 311 -9.67 8.61 -1.53
C ILE A 311 -8.48 7.67 -1.55
N LYS A 312 -8.38 6.81 -2.56
CA LYS A 312 -7.25 5.88 -2.73
C LYS A 312 -5.93 6.64 -2.82
N ILE A 313 -5.83 7.61 -3.72
CA ILE A 313 -4.62 8.45 -3.87
C ILE A 313 -4.27 9.13 -2.55
N ASN A 314 -5.24 9.73 -1.87
CA ASN A 314 -5.01 10.41 -0.60
C ASN A 314 -4.52 9.44 0.49
N MET A 315 -5.12 8.25 0.59
CA MET A 315 -4.66 7.22 1.53
C MET A 315 -3.24 6.76 1.22
N LEU A 316 -2.91 6.53 -0.05
CA LEU A 316 -1.56 6.13 -0.45
C LEU A 316 -0.53 7.22 -0.15
N VAL A 317 -0.80 8.46 -0.56
CA VAL A 317 0.15 9.58 -0.46
C VAL A 317 0.33 10.04 0.98
N THR A 318 -0.74 10.09 1.76
CA THR A 318 -0.73 10.66 3.12
C THR A 318 -0.32 9.63 4.19
N TRP A 319 -0.64 8.36 3.99
CA TRP A 319 -0.43 7.32 5.01
C TRP A 319 0.59 6.29 4.58
N LEU A 320 0.38 5.64 3.44
CA LEU A 320 1.13 4.45 3.07
C LEU A 320 2.56 4.80 2.62
N LEU A 321 2.71 5.69 1.63
CA LEU A 321 4.02 6.03 1.07
C LEU A 321 4.97 6.58 2.13
N PRO A 322 4.62 7.64 2.91
CA PRO A 322 5.52 8.19 3.92
C PRO A 322 5.93 7.13 4.95
N GLY A 323 5.01 6.25 5.34
CA GLY A 323 5.29 5.12 6.22
C GLY A 323 6.29 4.13 5.64
N LEU A 324 6.14 3.76 4.37
CA LEU A 324 7.06 2.85 3.69
C LEU A 324 8.45 3.47 3.47
N TYR A 325 8.52 4.77 3.15
CA TYR A 325 9.80 5.49 3.03
C TYR A 325 10.51 5.60 4.39
N GLY A 326 9.78 5.90 5.47
CA GLY A 326 10.33 5.89 6.83
C GLY A 326 10.81 4.50 7.26
N LEU A 327 10.04 3.45 6.93
CA LEU A 327 10.42 2.07 7.20
C LEU A 327 11.69 1.67 6.43
N LEU A 328 11.81 2.09 5.17
CA LEU A 328 13.01 1.89 4.36
C LEU A 328 14.23 2.55 4.99
N GLY A 329 14.09 3.81 5.43
CA GLY A 329 15.15 4.55 6.13
C GLY A 329 15.62 3.82 7.39
N ALA A 330 14.68 3.31 8.19
CA ALA A 330 15.01 2.55 9.39
C ALA A 330 15.69 1.21 9.08
N CYS A 331 15.26 0.50 8.04
CA CYS A 331 15.93 -0.73 7.62
C CYS A 331 17.37 -0.47 7.17
N VAL A 332 17.63 0.61 6.43
CA VAL A 332 19.00 1.01 6.03
C VAL A 332 19.85 1.37 7.25
N TYR A 333 19.28 2.09 8.22
CA TYR A 333 19.95 2.40 9.49
C TYR A 333 20.36 1.11 10.23
N VAL A 334 19.43 0.16 10.38
CA VAL A 334 19.70 -1.12 11.03
C VAL A 334 20.77 -1.91 10.28
N MET A 335 20.69 -1.99 8.95
CA MET A 335 21.71 -2.66 8.14
C MET A 335 23.10 -2.06 8.37
N ARG A 336 23.21 -0.71 8.35
CA ARG A 336 24.46 0.00 8.65
C ARG A 336 24.98 -0.37 10.04
N ARG A 337 24.11 -0.37 11.05
CA ARG A 337 24.48 -0.73 12.42
C ARG A 337 24.99 -2.16 12.54
N LEU A 338 24.34 -3.12 11.89
CA LEU A 338 24.76 -4.53 11.89
C LEU A 338 26.14 -4.73 11.25
N ILE A 339 26.45 -3.98 10.19
CA ILE A 339 27.77 -4.03 9.53
C ILE A 339 28.86 -3.45 10.45
N LEU A 340 28.58 -2.31 11.10
CA LEU A 340 29.54 -1.63 11.97
C LEU A 340 29.74 -2.33 13.32
N THR A 341 28.70 -2.98 13.84
CA THR A 341 28.70 -3.58 15.19
C THR A 341 28.93 -5.09 15.16
N ARG A 342 29.72 -5.58 14.19
CA ARG A 342 30.00 -7.00 13.88
C ARG A 342 30.43 -7.87 15.07
N HIS A 343 30.70 -7.29 16.24
CA HIS A 343 31.23 -7.97 17.43
C HIS A 343 30.40 -7.81 18.72
N ALA A 344 29.27 -7.10 18.75
CA ALA A 344 28.58 -6.80 20.02
C ALA A 344 27.09 -7.16 20.06
N LEU A 345 26.70 -8.35 19.58
CA LEU A 345 25.46 -8.96 20.07
C LEU A 345 25.80 -9.95 21.20
N PRO A 346 25.78 -9.51 22.48
CA PRO A 346 26.00 -10.41 23.61
C PRO A 346 24.92 -11.50 23.62
N GLY A 347 25.38 -12.75 23.64
CA GLY A 347 24.64 -13.96 23.28
C GLY A 347 23.43 -14.35 24.13
N ASN A 348 23.03 -13.57 25.14
CA ASN A 348 22.00 -13.99 26.10
C ASN A 348 20.66 -13.25 26.02
N GLY A 349 20.47 -12.30 25.08
CA GLY A 349 19.24 -11.48 24.97
C GLY A 349 18.57 -11.46 23.59
N SER A 350 18.79 -12.47 22.73
CA SER A 350 18.49 -12.41 21.29
C SER A 350 17.05 -12.01 20.93
N ALA A 351 16.05 -12.52 21.65
CA ALA A 351 14.64 -12.22 21.36
C ALA A 351 14.27 -10.77 21.69
N LEU A 352 14.71 -10.26 22.85
CA LEU A 352 14.47 -8.86 23.25
C LEU A 352 15.22 -7.89 22.33
N ASN A 353 16.41 -8.27 21.87
CA ASN A 353 17.16 -7.45 20.92
C ASN A 353 16.51 -7.44 19.53
N ALA A 354 16.02 -8.60 19.05
CA ALA A 354 15.25 -8.67 17.81
C ALA A 354 13.95 -7.87 17.90
N LEU A 355 13.24 -7.94 19.03
CA LEU A 355 12.04 -7.13 19.28
C LEU A 355 12.36 -5.64 19.31
N SER A 356 13.46 -5.23 19.95
CA SER A 356 13.92 -3.84 19.96
C SER A 356 14.24 -3.34 18.55
N LEU A 357 14.88 -4.18 17.73
CA LEU A 357 15.20 -3.87 16.34
C LEU A 357 13.94 -3.77 15.48
N LEU A 358 12.97 -4.67 15.66
CA LEU A 358 11.67 -4.60 14.99
C LEU A 358 10.89 -3.35 15.40
N LEU A 359 10.87 -3.02 16.70
CA LEU A 359 10.22 -1.83 17.22
C LEU A 359 10.84 -0.57 16.63
N ARG A 360 12.17 -0.52 16.48
CA ARG A 360 12.86 0.59 15.80
C ARG A 360 12.43 0.73 14.34
N ILE A 361 12.30 -0.37 13.60
CA ILE A 361 11.83 -0.34 12.21
C ILE A 361 10.39 0.17 12.14
N ALA A 362 9.51 -0.32 13.02
CA ALA A 362 8.12 0.12 13.09
C ALA A 362 7.99 1.61 13.46
N LEU A 363 8.80 2.09 14.43
CA LEU A 363 8.84 3.49 14.83
C LEU A 363 9.37 4.39 13.71
N GLY A 364 10.33 3.93 12.91
CA GLY A 364 10.79 4.65 11.72
C GLY A 364 9.70 4.81 10.66
N GLY A 365 8.88 3.77 10.45
CA GLY A 365 7.69 3.87 9.60
C GLY A 365 6.67 4.87 10.14
N LEU A 366 6.36 4.80 11.44
CA LEU A 366 5.44 5.73 12.10
C LEU A 366 5.92 7.18 12.04
N ALA A 367 7.22 7.43 12.24
CA ALA A 367 7.82 8.75 12.08
C ALA A 367 7.65 9.29 10.65
N GLY A 368 7.78 8.42 9.64
CA GLY A 368 7.50 8.76 8.25
C GLY A 368 6.06 9.21 8.02
N ILE A 369 5.07 8.51 8.62
CA ILE A 369 3.64 8.88 8.55
C ILE A 369 3.40 10.25 9.18
N ILE A 370 3.94 10.49 10.37
CA ILE A 370 3.79 11.78 11.08
C ILE A 370 4.31 12.93 10.23
N ILE A 371 5.49 12.77 9.62
CA ILE A 371 6.07 13.79 8.72
C ILE A 371 5.21 13.98 7.48
N GLY A 372 4.68 12.90 6.92
CA GLY A 372 3.72 12.94 5.82
C GLY A 372 2.53 13.85 6.15
N TRP A 373 1.94 13.71 7.34
CA TRP A 373 0.79 14.53 7.75
C TRP A 373 1.12 16.02 7.91
N PHE A 374 2.30 16.36 8.44
CA PHE A 374 2.71 17.76 8.55
C PHE A 374 3.01 18.42 7.19
N TRP A 375 3.21 17.62 6.14
CA TRP A 375 3.56 18.14 4.81
C TRP A 375 2.37 18.21 3.84
N VAL A 376 1.19 17.64 4.16
CA VAL A 376 0.05 17.71 3.24
C VAL A 376 -0.45 19.16 3.16
N PRO A 377 -0.30 19.87 2.02
CA PRO A 377 -0.92 21.18 1.86
C PRO A 377 -2.42 21.02 2.00
N GLY A 378 -3.06 21.90 2.76
CA GLY A 378 -4.48 21.79 3.13
C GLY A 378 -5.37 21.51 1.91
N ALA A 379 -6.42 20.71 2.12
CA ALA A 379 -7.30 20.11 1.12
C ALA A 379 -7.98 21.07 0.10
N GLY A 380 -7.70 22.37 0.13
CA GLY A 380 -8.25 23.38 -0.79
C GLY A 380 -7.57 23.46 -2.16
N THR A 381 -6.43 22.80 -2.39
CA THR A 381 -5.68 22.81 -3.67
C THR A 381 -5.57 21.43 -4.32
N ALA A 382 -6.60 20.59 -4.18
CA ALA A 382 -6.67 19.25 -4.75
C ALA A 382 -6.53 19.18 -6.29
N GLY A 383 -6.59 20.31 -7.00
CA GLY A 383 -6.36 20.39 -8.45
C GLY A 383 -4.89 20.40 -8.89
N SER A 384 -3.93 20.63 -7.98
CA SER A 384 -2.50 20.69 -8.30
C SER A 384 -1.71 19.56 -7.64
N LEU A 385 -2.12 18.33 -7.90
CA LEU A 385 -1.32 17.11 -7.67
C LEU A 385 -0.06 17.05 -8.57
N SER A 386 0.15 18.04 -9.44
CA SER A 386 1.23 18.12 -10.42
C SER A 386 2.63 18.36 -9.88
N GLN A 387 2.76 18.60 -8.57
CA GLN A 387 4.06 18.60 -7.89
C GLN A 387 3.97 17.79 -6.60
N ILE A 388 3.75 16.47 -6.73
CA ILE A 388 4.22 15.54 -5.70
C ILE A 388 5.75 15.65 -5.70
N SER A 389 6.24 16.64 -4.98
CA SER A 389 7.66 16.82 -4.77
C SER A 389 8.17 15.55 -4.08
N SER A 390 9.32 15.03 -4.51
CA SER A 390 9.97 13.89 -3.85
C SER A 390 10.50 14.27 -2.45
N ILE A 391 10.51 15.56 -2.12
CA ILE A 391 10.98 16.13 -0.86
C ILE A 391 10.32 15.50 0.38
N PRO A 392 8.98 15.51 0.57
CA PRO A 392 8.33 14.89 1.73
C PRO A 392 8.71 13.43 1.94
N PHE A 393 8.81 12.64 0.85
CA PHE A 393 9.22 11.25 0.94
C PHE A 393 10.70 11.10 1.32
N GLY A 394 11.56 11.97 0.80
CA GLY A 394 12.96 12.06 1.20
C GLY A 394 13.14 12.41 2.68
N ILE A 395 12.33 13.35 3.20
CA ILE A 395 12.33 13.72 4.62
C ILE A 395 11.80 12.56 5.48
N ALA A 396 10.73 11.89 5.06
CA ALA A 396 10.21 10.71 5.75
C ALA A 396 11.26 9.59 5.83
N PHE A 397 11.97 9.33 4.73
CA PHE A 397 13.11 8.41 4.70
C PHE A 397 14.22 8.85 5.66
N LEU A 398 14.61 10.12 5.62
CA LEU A 398 15.67 10.65 6.48
C LEU A 398 15.30 10.55 7.97
N ALA A 399 14.05 10.77 8.33
CA ALA A 399 13.58 10.64 9.70
C ALA A 399 13.57 9.18 10.17
N GLY A 400 13.16 8.24 9.30
CA GLY A 400 13.31 6.82 9.56
C GLY A 400 14.77 6.40 9.75
N PHE A 401 15.67 6.94 8.93
CA PHE A 401 17.12 6.69 9.03
C PHE A 401 17.74 7.30 10.30
N SER A 402 17.23 8.44 10.77
CA SER A 402 17.72 9.16 11.94
C SER A 402 16.87 8.95 13.20
N ILE A 403 16.13 7.84 13.27
CA ILE A 403 15.14 7.59 14.34
C ILE A 403 15.73 7.67 15.76
N GLU A 404 16.97 7.24 15.98
CA GLU A 404 17.62 7.34 17.30
C GLU A 404 17.98 8.78 17.68
N THR A 405 18.43 9.58 16.71
CA THR A 405 18.70 11.00 16.91
C THR A 405 17.41 11.75 17.18
N LEU A 406 16.32 11.39 16.48
CA LEU A 406 15.01 11.99 16.66
C LEU A 406 14.45 11.72 18.06
N PHE A 407 14.51 10.47 18.54
CA PHE A 407 14.10 10.17 19.93
C PHE A 407 15.00 10.84 20.95
N SER A 408 16.32 10.84 20.74
CA SER A 408 17.24 11.54 21.65
C SER A 408 16.96 13.04 21.73
N LEU A 409 16.48 13.65 20.64
CA LEU A 409 16.11 15.06 20.59
C LEU A 409 14.77 15.30 21.29
N LEU A 410 13.77 14.44 21.07
CA LEU A 410 12.49 14.49 21.77
C LEU A 410 12.65 14.31 23.28
N ASP A 411 13.49 13.36 23.71
CA ASP A 411 13.78 13.13 25.13
C ASP A 411 14.42 14.35 25.78
N LYS A 412 15.39 14.99 25.09
CA LYS A 412 16.02 16.24 25.56
C LYS A 412 15.01 17.40 25.61
N LEU A 413 14.16 17.53 24.60
CA LEU A 413 13.12 18.56 24.56
C LEU A 413 12.12 18.36 25.71
N ASN A 414 11.67 17.12 25.93
CA ASN A 414 10.76 16.77 27.00
C ASN A 414 11.39 17.03 28.37
N HIS A 415 12.67 16.68 28.55
CA HIS A 415 13.38 16.94 29.80
C HIS A 415 13.50 18.44 30.10
N ASN A 416 13.83 19.26 29.09
CA ASN A 416 13.91 20.71 29.22
C ASN A 416 12.55 21.37 29.49
N LEU A 417 11.45 20.80 28.96
CA LEU A 417 10.10 21.32 29.18
C LEU A 417 9.53 20.90 30.55
N LEU A 418 9.84 19.70 31.03
CA LEU A 418 9.36 19.18 32.31
C LEU A 418 10.17 19.69 33.50
N ASN A 419 11.48 19.90 33.32
CA ASN A 419 12.38 20.41 34.37
C ASN A 419 13.10 21.69 33.92
N PRO A 420 12.41 22.83 33.76
CA PRO A 420 13.03 24.08 33.31
C PRO A 420 14.00 24.72 34.35
N GLY A 421 14.26 24.08 35.48
CA GLY A 421 14.97 24.67 36.62
C GLY A 421 16.01 23.79 37.33
N ASP A 422 16.33 22.59 36.83
CA ASP A 422 17.48 21.84 37.36
C ASP A 422 18.78 22.44 36.81
N GLU A 423 19.15 23.60 37.36
CA GLU A 423 20.46 24.21 37.13
C GLU A 423 21.54 23.20 37.56
N PRO A 424 22.52 22.87 36.70
CA PRO A 424 23.55 21.89 37.05
C PRO A 424 24.28 22.40 38.31
N PRO A 425 24.48 21.54 39.32
CA PRO A 425 25.10 21.96 40.57
C PRO A 425 26.46 22.60 40.28
N PRO A 426 26.78 23.74 40.96
CA PRO A 426 28.00 24.48 40.71
C PRO A 426 29.21 23.54 40.81
N PRO A 427 30.20 23.68 39.91
CA PRO A 427 31.34 22.77 39.87
C PRO A 427 32.01 22.75 41.24
N GLU A 428 32.05 21.56 41.86
CA GLU A 428 32.71 21.39 43.15
C GLU A 428 34.14 21.96 43.06
N PRO A 429 34.54 22.83 44.01
CA PRO A 429 35.87 23.40 44.00
C PRO A 429 36.89 22.27 44.09
N LYS A 430 37.74 22.16 43.08
CA LYS A 430 38.90 21.27 43.09
C LYS A 430 39.71 21.59 44.35
N LYS A 431 39.72 20.68 45.33
CA LYS A 431 40.61 20.77 46.49
C LYS A 431 42.05 20.72 45.97
N ALA A 432 42.77 21.82 46.17
CA ALA A 432 44.17 21.97 45.85
C ALA A 432 45.07 21.15 46.78
#